data_AF-A0A9E4EN88-F1
#
_entry.id   AF-A0A9E4EN88-F1
#
_cell.length_a   1.000
_cell.length_b   1.000
_cell.length_c   1.000
_cell.angle_alpha   90.00
_cell.angle_beta   90.00
_cell.angle_gamma   90.00
#
_symmetry.space_group_name_H-M   'P 1'
#
loop_
_entity.id
_entity.type
_entity.pdbx_description
1 polymer ?
#
loop_
_entity_poly.entity_id
_entity_poly.type
_entity_poly.pdbx_seq_one_letter_code
_entity_poly.pdbx_strand_id
1 'polypeptide(L)'
;VIGQQIARQLVAELRDAGGEIIEVDTDGAYFVAPPHVKTEADEKRLIEEISATLPRGIHLSHDGRFKGMVSLKAKNYILVDYDGRVSLVGSSLRSRRDERIFRQFIAEIAPLLVDGDTDAASRAYLSLGRKLQDGEIDPEDFCRFERITKKTFSNPNLRRLARAAEGCRIGERIAVYQCQDGTLARAEFFTHDEDRGYLLRRVLFPDGEFRRLFPVIQPVARDQLCLF
;
A
#
# COMPACT_ATOMS: atom_id res chain seq x y z
N VAL A 1 20.18 -0.58 20.31
CA VAL A 1 20.05 0.49 21.34
C VAL A 1 20.43 1.85 20.76
N ILE A 2 21.61 2.01 20.15
CA ILE A 2 22.06 3.27 19.53
C ILE A 2 21.13 3.77 18.41
N GLY A 3 20.77 2.91 17.44
CA GLY A 3 19.87 3.31 16.34
C GLY A 3 18.48 3.78 16.82
N GLN A 4 17.94 3.19 17.89
CA GLN A 4 16.67 3.65 18.48
C GLN A 4 16.80 4.99 19.18
N GLN A 5 17.95 5.30 19.77
CA GLN A 5 18.21 6.61 20.37
C GLN A 5 18.31 7.68 19.30
N ILE A 6 19.00 7.39 18.19
CA ILE A 6 19.10 8.30 17.04
C ILE A 6 17.73 8.57 16.43
N ALA A 7 16.92 7.53 16.18
CA ALA A 7 15.57 7.69 15.64
C ALA A 7 14.68 8.53 16.57
N ARG A 8 14.79 8.33 17.90
CA ARG A 8 14.04 9.15 18.88
C ARG A 8 14.50 10.61 18.88
N GLN A 9 15.80 10.86 18.78
CA GLN A 9 16.33 12.21 18.67
C GLN A 9 15.84 12.87 17.38
N LEU A 10 15.98 12.21 16.23
CA LEU A 10 15.47 12.71 14.95
C LEU A 10 13.98 13.10 15.03
N VAL A 11 13.15 12.25 15.63
CA VAL A 11 11.72 12.54 15.84
C VAL A 11 11.51 13.77 16.73
N ALA A 12 12.33 13.95 17.76
CA ALA A 12 12.26 15.13 18.63
C ALA A 12 12.65 16.40 17.87
N GLU A 13 13.80 16.40 17.18
CA GLU A 13 14.30 17.55 16.41
C GLU A 13 13.32 17.96 15.31
N LEU A 14 12.75 17.00 14.58
CA LEU A 14 11.73 17.25 13.55
C LEU A 14 10.46 17.89 14.15
N ARG A 15 10.02 17.42 15.33
CA ARG A 15 8.85 17.99 16.01
C ARG A 15 9.13 19.38 16.57
N ASP A 16 10.32 19.60 17.12
CA ASP A 16 10.74 20.90 17.66
C ASP A 16 10.86 21.94 16.53
N ALA A 17 11.25 21.51 15.32
CA ALA A 17 11.22 22.34 14.13
C ALA A 17 9.78 22.62 13.60
N GLY A 18 8.76 21.96 14.16
CA GLY A 18 7.35 22.11 13.78
C GLY A 18 6.86 21.11 12.73
N GLY A 19 7.60 20.03 12.50
CA GLY A 19 7.22 18.94 11.59
C GLY A 19 6.26 17.93 12.23
N GLU A 20 5.35 17.39 11.42
CA GLU A 20 4.40 16.35 11.84
C GLU A 20 4.86 14.99 11.32
N ILE A 21 5.34 14.12 12.22
CA ILE A 21 5.83 12.79 11.84
C ILE A 21 4.68 11.89 11.38
N ILE A 22 4.87 11.25 10.22
CA ILE A 22 3.92 10.31 9.62
C ILE A 22 4.38 8.87 9.83
N GLU A 23 5.62 8.55 9.44
CA GLU A 23 6.21 7.21 9.54
C GLU A 23 7.71 7.35 9.84
N VAL A 24 8.25 6.45 10.66
CA VAL A 24 9.69 6.34 10.92
C VAL A 24 10.09 4.89 10.70
N ASP A 25 11.05 4.65 9.82
CA ASP A 25 11.67 3.34 9.64
C ASP A 25 13.15 3.39 10.09
N THR A 26 13.85 2.30 9.86
CA THR A 26 15.24 2.05 10.28
C THR A 26 16.20 3.05 9.64
N ASP A 27 15.85 3.50 8.44
CA ASP A 27 16.73 4.26 7.54
C ASP A 27 16.11 5.62 7.13
N GLY A 28 15.07 6.13 7.81
CA GLY A 28 14.47 7.40 7.42
C GLY A 28 13.15 7.76 8.08
N ALA A 29 12.62 8.94 7.75
CA ALA A 29 11.37 9.46 8.28
C ALA A 29 10.54 10.18 7.20
N TYR A 30 9.23 9.95 7.24
CA TYR A 30 8.21 10.66 6.46
C TYR A 30 7.55 11.66 7.39
N PHE A 31 7.51 12.94 7.02
CA PHE A 31 6.90 13.97 7.87
C PHE A 31 6.28 15.11 7.03
N VAL A 32 5.25 15.75 7.58
CA VAL A 32 4.74 17.02 7.07
C VAL A 32 5.71 18.11 7.51
N ALA A 33 6.25 18.88 6.57
CA ALA A 33 7.14 19.96 6.95
C ALA A 33 6.38 21.12 7.61
N PRO A 34 7.09 21.93 8.42
CA PRO A 34 6.51 23.10 9.04
C PRO A 34 5.89 24.06 8.01
N PRO A 35 4.84 24.83 8.36
CA PRO A 35 4.18 25.71 7.41
C PRO A 35 5.06 26.76 6.73
N HIS A 36 6.22 27.11 7.31
CA HIS A 36 7.16 28.08 6.74
C HIS A 36 8.06 27.50 5.65
N VAL A 37 8.16 26.17 5.54
CA VAL A 37 8.90 25.47 4.49
C VAL A 37 8.00 25.34 3.27
N LYS A 38 8.32 26.02 2.16
CA LYS A 38 7.45 26.12 0.97
C LYS A 38 8.08 25.64 -0.31
N THR A 39 9.40 25.68 -0.38
CA THR A 39 10.17 25.34 -1.58
C THR A 39 11.17 24.25 -1.27
N GLU A 40 11.54 23.45 -2.26
CA GLU A 40 12.55 22.39 -2.12
C GLU A 40 13.88 22.90 -1.51
N ALA A 41 14.24 24.15 -1.75
CA ALA A 41 15.40 24.78 -1.12
C ALA A 41 15.21 24.98 0.40
N ASP A 42 14.00 25.36 0.85
CA ASP A 42 13.66 25.45 2.27
C ASP A 42 13.72 24.07 2.94
N GLU A 43 13.27 23.04 2.24
CA GLU A 43 13.27 21.65 2.71
C GLU A 43 14.71 21.19 2.96
N LYS A 44 15.59 21.38 1.97
CA LYS A 44 17.01 21.02 2.08
C LYS A 44 17.69 21.76 3.23
N ARG A 45 17.38 23.06 3.43
CA ARG A 45 17.92 23.83 4.57
C ARG A 45 17.44 23.28 5.91
N LEU A 46 16.15 23.01 6.06
CA LEU A 46 15.61 22.41 7.29
C LEU A 46 16.33 21.08 7.62
N ILE A 47 16.60 20.28 6.59
CA ILE A 47 17.27 18.98 6.73
C ILE A 47 18.72 19.14 7.18
N GLU A 48 19.44 20.09 6.58
CA GLU A 48 20.81 20.41 6.98
C GLU A 48 20.87 20.91 8.43
N GLU A 49 19.93 21.78 8.83
CA GLU A 49 19.82 22.30 10.19
C GLU A 49 19.59 21.17 11.22
N ILE A 50 18.65 20.26 10.94
CA ILE A 50 18.41 19.09 11.81
C ILE A 50 19.60 18.13 11.77
N SER A 51 20.19 17.89 10.59
CA SER A 51 21.35 17.01 10.48
C SER A 51 22.54 17.50 11.31
N ALA A 52 22.66 18.81 11.54
CA ALA A 52 23.72 19.41 12.35
C ALA A 52 23.52 19.20 13.86
N THR A 53 22.30 18.89 14.33
CA THR A 53 22.02 18.61 15.75
C THR A 53 22.22 17.14 16.12
N LEU A 54 22.34 16.26 15.12
CA LEU A 54 22.52 14.83 15.32
C LEU A 54 23.97 14.45 15.69
N PRO A 55 24.18 13.28 16.32
CA PRO A 55 25.52 12.81 16.69
C PRO A 55 26.47 12.72 15.50
N ARG A 56 27.76 12.98 15.75
CA ARG A 56 28.82 12.95 14.73
C ARG A 56 28.78 11.65 13.92
N GLY A 57 28.81 11.79 12.60
CA GLY A 57 28.78 10.66 11.64
C GLY A 57 27.38 10.27 11.18
N ILE A 58 26.32 10.91 11.69
CA ILE A 58 24.97 10.82 11.16
C ILE A 58 24.70 12.03 10.27
N HIS A 59 24.32 11.76 9.03
CA HIS A 59 23.97 12.77 8.04
C HIS A 59 22.61 12.41 7.45
N LEU A 60 21.67 13.36 7.46
CA LEU A 60 20.38 13.20 6.81
C LEU A 60 20.47 13.67 5.35
N SER A 61 19.69 13.06 4.46
CA SER A 61 19.62 13.45 3.05
C SER A 61 18.19 13.69 2.57
N HIS A 62 17.99 14.82 1.87
CA HIS A 62 16.75 15.05 1.13
C HIS A 62 16.65 14.05 -0.02
N ASP A 63 15.81 13.04 0.15
CA ASP A 63 15.64 11.95 -0.81
C ASP A 63 14.17 11.78 -1.24
N GLY A 64 13.40 12.87 -1.13
CA GLY A 64 12.12 12.98 -1.84
C GLY A 64 11.23 14.12 -1.37
N ARG A 65 10.31 14.51 -2.26
CA ARG A 65 9.19 15.40 -1.93
C ARG A 65 7.92 14.85 -2.53
N PHE A 66 6.84 14.87 -1.75
CA PHE A 66 5.58 14.28 -2.17
C PHE A 66 4.43 15.25 -1.91
N LYS A 67 3.40 15.16 -2.73
CA LYS A 67 2.16 15.89 -2.49
C LYS A 67 1.41 15.26 -1.32
N GLY A 68 1.46 13.93 -1.20
CA GLY A 68 0.89 13.23 -0.06
C GLY A 68 1.19 11.73 -0.04
N MET A 69 0.77 11.10 1.06
CA MET A 69 0.97 9.69 1.35
C MET A 69 -0.35 9.04 1.73
N VAL A 70 -0.64 7.87 1.16
CA VAL A 70 -1.73 6.99 1.61
C VAL A 70 -1.10 5.81 2.34
N SER A 71 -1.13 5.83 3.67
CA SER A 71 -0.63 4.74 4.50
C SER A 71 -1.71 3.68 4.73
N LEU A 72 -1.43 2.42 4.41
CA LEU A 72 -2.36 1.30 4.67
C LEU A 72 -2.01 0.58 5.97
N LYS A 73 -0.72 0.51 6.28
CA LYS A 73 -0.14 0.01 7.54
C LYS A 73 1.34 0.36 7.54
N ALA A 74 2.00 0.20 8.68
CA ALA A 74 3.45 0.38 8.79
C ALA A 74 4.20 -0.32 7.64
N LYS A 75 5.15 0.40 7.03
CA LYS A 75 5.95 -0.01 5.86
C LYS A 75 5.18 -0.35 4.58
N ASN A 76 3.88 -0.06 4.51
CA ASN A 76 3.06 -0.31 3.31
C ASN A 76 2.19 0.90 3.02
N TYR A 77 2.67 1.72 2.10
CA TYR A 77 2.09 3.02 1.79
C TYR A 77 2.32 3.38 0.32
N ILE A 78 1.59 4.38 -0.12
CA ILE A 78 1.64 4.91 -1.47
C ILE A 78 2.05 6.37 -1.37
N LEU A 79 3.06 6.75 -2.15
CA LEU A 79 3.51 8.12 -2.26
C LEU A 79 3.02 8.71 -3.58
N VAL A 80 2.45 9.90 -3.53
CA VAL A 80 2.01 10.66 -4.70
C VAL A 80 2.88 11.90 -4.78
N ASP A 81 3.61 12.08 -5.88
CA ASP A 81 4.43 13.27 -6.09
C ASP A 81 3.61 14.47 -6.61
N TYR A 82 4.26 15.61 -6.79
CA TYR A 82 3.61 16.84 -7.26
C TYR A 82 3.18 16.77 -8.74
N ASP A 83 3.70 15.82 -9.51
CA ASP A 83 3.29 15.53 -10.90
C ASP A 83 2.15 14.49 -10.96
N GLY A 84 1.68 14.00 -9.81
CA GLY A 84 0.64 12.96 -9.71
C GLY A 84 1.16 11.54 -9.95
N ARG A 85 2.48 11.33 -10.03
CA ARG A 85 3.04 9.97 -10.17
C ARG A 85 2.96 9.23 -8.85
N VAL A 86 2.71 7.93 -8.98
CA VAL A 86 2.47 7.03 -7.85
C VAL A 86 3.65 6.10 -7.62
N SER A 87 4.16 6.09 -6.39
CA SER A 87 5.18 5.15 -5.92
C SER A 87 4.61 4.23 -4.85
N LEU A 88 4.57 2.93 -5.13
CA LEU A 88 4.10 1.91 -4.18
C LEU A 88 5.25 1.47 -3.27
N VAL A 89 5.14 1.54 -1.95
CA VAL A 89 6.19 1.11 -1.01
C VAL A 89 5.68 -0.02 -0.14
N GLY A 90 6.55 -1.01 0.12
CA GLY A 90 6.21 -2.18 0.92
C GLY A 90 5.96 -3.45 0.09
N SER A 91 6.29 -4.59 0.69
CA SER A 91 6.25 -5.88 0.00
C SER A 91 4.83 -6.31 -0.36
N SER A 92 3.80 -5.95 0.41
CA SER A 92 2.43 -6.31 0.06
C SER A 92 1.91 -5.50 -1.12
N LEU A 93 2.27 -4.22 -1.23
CA LEU A 93 1.89 -3.37 -2.36
C LEU A 93 2.66 -3.67 -3.65
N ARG A 94 3.85 -4.26 -3.55
CA ARG A 94 4.66 -4.70 -4.71
C ARG A 94 4.47 -6.17 -5.06
N SER A 95 3.75 -6.91 -4.22
CA SER A 95 3.47 -8.33 -4.42
C SER A 95 2.79 -8.57 -5.76
N ARG A 96 3.42 -9.39 -6.61
CA ARG A 96 2.79 -9.94 -7.82
C ARG A 96 2.06 -11.25 -7.54
N ARG A 97 2.02 -11.66 -6.27
CA ARG A 97 1.38 -12.90 -5.82
C ARG A 97 -0.12 -12.68 -5.64
N ASP A 98 -0.51 -11.51 -5.17
CA ASP A 98 -1.88 -11.19 -4.82
C ASP A 98 -2.63 -10.57 -6.01
N GLU A 99 -3.94 -10.41 -5.84
CA GLU A 99 -4.87 -9.97 -6.86
C GLU A 99 -4.46 -8.61 -7.44
N ARG A 100 -4.20 -8.56 -8.74
CA ARG A 100 -3.70 -7.37 -9.44
C ARG A 100 -4.67 -6.20 -9.34
N ILE A 101 -5.97 -6.46 -9.41
CA ILE A 101 -7.01 -5.44 -9.42
C ILE A 101 -7.01 -4.56 -8.17
N PHE A 102 -6.78 -5.11 -6.98
CA PHE A 102 -6.80 -4.31 -5.75
C PHE A 102 -5.57 -3.38 -5.67
N ARG A 103 -4.43 -3.84 -6.19
CA ARG A 103 -3.22 -3.03 -6.29
C ARG A 103 -3.37 -1.91 -7.33
N GLN A 104 -4.03 -2.19 -8.45
CA GLN A 104 -4.34 -1.16 -9.45
C GLN A 104 -5.33 -0.14 -8.89
N PHE A 105 -6.38 -0.61 -8.24
CA PHE A 105 -7.40 0.25 -7.63
C PHE A 105 -6.81 1.20 -6.60
N ILE A 106 -5.96 0.71 -5.68
CA ILE A 106 -5.36 1.59 -4.67
C ILE A 106 -4.41 2.62 -5.29
N ALA A 107 -3.69 2.25 -6.36
CA ALA A 107 -2.83 3.17 -7.11
C ALA A 107 -3.63 4.22 -7.89
N GLU A 108 -4.80 3.84 -8.42
CA GLU A 108 -5.72 4.73 -9.15
C GLU A 108 -6.32 5.79 -8.23
N ILE A 109 -6.79 5.40 -7.04
CA ILE A 109 -7.46 6.34 -6.13
C ILE A 109 -6.49 7.17 -5.29
N ALA A 110 -5.23 6.75 -5.11
CA ALA A 110 -4.29 7.43 -4.22
C ALA A 110 -4.09 8.92 -4.59
N PRO A 111 -3.89 9.30 -5.86
CA PRO A 111 -3.84 10.72 -6.24
C PRO A 111 -5.13 11.46 -5.91
N LEU A 112 -6.30 10.85 -6.12
CA LEU A 112 -7.61 11.47 -5.81
C LEU A 112 -7.74 11.74 -4.31
N LEU A 113 -7.29 10.82 -3.47
CA LEU A 113 -7.30 10.99 -2.01
C LEU A 113 -6.35 12.09 -1.57
N VAL A 114 -5.14 12.15 -2.15
CA VAL A 114 -4.15 13.21 -1.87
C VAL A 114 -4.67 14.57 -2.34
N ASP A 115 -5.44 14.61 -3.42
CA ASP A 115 -6.03 15.84 -3.94
C ASP A 115 -7.31 16.25 -3.21
N GLY A 116 -7.83 15.39 -2.31
CA GLY A 116 -9.10 15.59 -1.63
C GLY A 116 -10.33 15.42 -2.54
N ASP A 117 -10.18 14.87 -3.74
CA ASP A 117 -11.29 14.54 -4.66
C ASP A 117 -11.96 13.22 -4.23
N THR A 118 -12.66 13.30 -3.11
CA THR A 118 -13.38 12.17 -2.52
C THR A 118 -14.57 11.72 -3.37
N ASP A 119 -15.11 12.60 -4.21
CA ASP A 119 -16.19 12.29 -5.14
C ASP A 119 -15.71 11.36 -6.25
N ALA A 120 -14.57 11.67 -6.88
CA ALA A 120 -13.95 10.80 -7.86
C ALA A 120 -13.51 9.47 -7.24
N ALA A 121 -12.90 9.50 -6.05
CA ALA A 121 -12.51 8.28 -5.34
C ALA A 121 -13.71 7.38 -5.03
N SER A 122 -14.85 7.97 -4.60
CA SER A 122 -16.10 7.25 -4.36
C SER A 122 -16.67 6.63 -5.63
N ARG A 123 -16.66 7.35 -6.75
CA ARG A 123 -17.09 6.81 -8.06
C ARG A 123 -16.22 5.63 -8.50
N ALA A 124 -14.91 5.73 -8.36
CA ALA A 124 -13.98 4.63 -8.68
C ALA A 124 -14.26 3.40 -7.81
N TYR A 125 -14.46 3.59 -6.51
CA TYR A 125 -14.81 2.52 -5.57
C TYR A 125 -16.13 1.82 -5.95
N LEU A 126 -17.20 2.58 -6.19
CA LEU A 126 -18.50 2.02 -6.58
C LEU A 126 -18.44 1.32 -7.94
N SER A 127 -17.67 1.86 -8.89
CA SER A 127 -17.44 1.24 -10.19
C SER A 127 -16.76 -0.13 -10.05
N LEU A 128 -15.69 -0.22 -9.25
CA LEU A 128 -15.04 -1.50 -8.98
C LEU A 128 -15.99 -2.50 -8.31
N GLY A 129 -16.74 -2.06 -7.29
CA GLY A 129 -17.71 -2.89 -6.61
C GLY A 129 -18.76 -3.47 -7.57
N ARG A 130 -19.29 -2.65 -8.48
CA ARG A 130 -20.23 -3.08 -9.51
C ARG A 130 -19.60 -4.09 -10.48
N LYS A 131 -18.42 -3.80 -11.03
CA LYS A 131 -17.73 -4.72 -11.95
C LYS A 131 -17.46 -6.09 -11.31
N LEU A 132 -17.11 -6.12 -10.03
CA LEU A 132 -16.93 -7.36 -9.26
C LEU A 132 -18.25 -8.11 -9.05
N GLN A 133 -19.35 -7.40 -8.76
CA GLN A 133 -20.69 -8.00 -8.62
C GLN A 133 -21.21 -8.57 -9.94
N ASP A 134 -20.98 -7.86 -11.02
CA ASP A 134 -21.47 -8.19 -12.36
C ASP A 134 -20.58 -9.27 -13.02
N GLY A 135 -19.38 -9.55 -12.49
CA GLY A 135 -18.46 -10.55 -13.03
C GLY A 135 -17.70 -10.07 -14.26
N GLU A 136 -17.50 -8.75 -14.36
CA GLU A 136 -16.89 -8.08 -15.52
C GLU A 136 -15.35 -8.02 -15.44
N ILE A 137 -14.77 -8.54 -14.36
CA ILE A 137 -13.31 -8.55 -14.16
C ILE A 137 -12.71 -9.80 -14.78
N ASP A 138 -11.64 -9.63 -15.53
CA ASP A 138 -10.86 -10.74 -16.08
C ASP A 138 -10.25 -11.61 -14.95
N PRO A 139 -10.29 -12.95 -15.04
CA PRO A 139 -9.63 -13.82 -14.06
C PRO A 139 -8.14 -13.50 -13.85
N GLU A 140 -7.43 -12.99 -14.84
CA GLU A 140 -6.03 -12.56 -14.68
C GLU A 140 -5.88 -11.41 -13.66
N ASP A 141 -6.93 -10.61 -13.47
CA ASP A 141 -6.94 -9.44 -12.59
C ASP A 141 -7.26 -9.78 -11.14
N PHE A 142 -8.08 -10.80 -10.88
CA PHE A 142 -8.46 -11.23 -9.53
C PHE A 142 -7.84 -12.56 -9.09
N CYS A 143 -7.09 -13.26 -9.95
CA CYS A 143 -6.36 -14.43 -9.52
C CYS A 143 -5.14 -14.08 -8.66
N ARG A 144 -4.71 -15.07 -7.87
CA ARG A 144 -3.49 -15.04 -7.09
C ARG A 144 -2.51 -16.04 -7.67
N PHE A 145 -1.24 -15.69 -7.71
CA PHE A 145 -0.20 -16.62 -8.15
C PHE A 145 0.34 -17.42 -6.98
N GLU A 146 0.45 -18.72 -7.14
CA GLU A 146 0.97 -19.63 -6.13
C GLU A 146 2.12 -20.45 -6.70
N ARG A 147 3.20 -20.55 -5.92
CA ARG A 147 4.30 -21.45 -6.26
C ARG A 147 4.10 -22.77 -5.53
N ILE A 148 4.03 -23.86 -6.29
CA ILE A 148 3.85 -25.19 -5.74
C ILE A 148 5.14 -25.63 -5.05
N THR A 149 5.02 -26.01 -3.79
CA THR A 149 6.14 -26.44 -2.95
C THR A 149 5.79 -27.77 -2.30
N LYS A 150 6.77 -28.45 -1.69
CA LYS A 150 6.49 -29.64 -0.85
C LYS A 150 5.45 -29.33 0.25
N LYS A 151 5.51 -28.12 0.81
CA LYS A 151 4.57 -27.67 1.86
C LYS A 151 3.14 -27.55 1.35
N THR A 152 2.93 -27.29 0.06
CA THR A 152 1.60 -27.21 -0.54
C THR A 152 0.79 -28.47 -0.26
N PHE A 153 1.43 -29.65 -0.37
CA PHE A 153 0.76 -30.94 -0.17
C PHE A 153 0.87 -31.46 1.27
N SER A 154 1.89 -31.04 2.04
CA SER A 154 2.11 -31.56 3.39
C SER A 154 1.47 -30.73 4.51
N ASN A 155 1.11 -29.46 4.26
CA ASN A 155 0.55 -28.57 5.28
C ASN A 155 -0.99 -28.61 5.27
N PRO A 156 -1.65 -29.02 6.37
CA PRO A 156 -3.11 -29.04 6.48
C PRO A 156 -3.78 -27.68 6.21
N ASN A 157 -3.11 -26.56 6.48
CA ASN A 157 -3.68 -25.22 6.22
C ASN A 157 -3.71 -24.87 4.73
N LEU A 158 -3.01 -25.63 3.89
CA LEU A 158 -2.96 -25.43 2.44
C LEU A 158 -3.85 -26.42 1.68
N ARG A 159 -4.74 -27.16 2.34
CA ARG A 159 -5.62 -28.18 1.73
C ARG A 159 -6.36 -27.68 0.47
N ARG A 160 -6.89 -26.45 0.50
CA ARG A 160 -7.57 -25.84 -0.66
C ARG A 160 -6.62 -25.68 -1.85
N LEU A 161 -5.40 -25.18 -1.59
CA LEU A 161 -4.38 -25.02 -2.61
C LEU A 161 -3.83 -26.36 -3.08
N ALA A 162 -3.66 -27.34 -2.19
CA ALA A 162 -3.24 -28.70 -2.53
C ALA A 162 -4.19 -29.34 -3.54
N ARG A 163 -5.51 -29.17 -3.33
CA ARG A 163 -6.54 -29.64 -4.26
C ARG A 163 -6.47 -28.92 -5.61
N ALA A 164 -6.35 -27.60 -5.60
CA ALA A 164 -6.20 -26.81 -6.84
C ALA A 164 -4.92 -27.15 -7.62
N ALA A 165 -3.88 -27.59 -6.91
CA ALA A 165 -2.57 -27.95 -7.44
C ALA A 165 -2.43 -29.43 -7.82
N GLU A 166 -3.52 -30.20 -7.81
CA GLU A 166 -3.49 -31.60 -8.25
C GLU A 166 -2.96 -31.70 -9.69
N GLY A 167 -2.03 -32.63 -9.91
CA GLY A 167 -1.32 -32.78 -11.19
C GLY A 167 -0.19 -31.76 -11.45
N CYS A 168 -0.01 -30.73 -10.61
CA CYS A 168 1.07 -29.75 -10.77
C CYS A 168 2.40 -30.27 -10.21
N ARG A 169 3.51 -29.82 -10.78
CA ARG A 169 4.87 -30.19 -10.31
C ARG A 169 5.35 -29.25 -9.22
N ILE A 170 6.17 -29.76 -8.29
CA ILE A 170 6.89 -28.89 -7.35
C ILE A 170 7.78 -27.91 -8.12
N GLY A 171 7.69 -26.63 -7.78
CA GLY A 171 8.40 -25.54 -8.43
C GLY A 171 7.56 -24.78 -9.44
N GLU A 172 6.48 -25.38 -9.95
CA GLU A 172 5.53 -24.78 -10.88
C GLU A 172 4.80 -23.58 -10.24
N ARG A 173 4.39 -22.64 -11.08
CA ARG A 173 3.62 -21.47 -10.67
C ARG A 173 2.25 -21.55 -11.34
N ILE A 174 1.20 -21.52 -10.53
CA ILE A 174 -0.19 -21.55 -10.99
C ILE A 174 -0.90 -20.25 -10.59
N ALA A 175 -1.88 -19.83 -11.38
CA ALA A 175 -2.83 -18.78 -11.00
C ALA A 175 -4.08 -19.46 -10.43
N VAL A 176 -4.55 -19.02 -9.27
CA VAL A 176 -5.72 -19.57 -8.58
C VAL A 176 -6.69 -18.47 -8.16
N TYR A 177 -7.98 -18.79 -8.12
CA TYR A 177 -9.02 -17.92 -7.59
C TYR A 177 -9.92 -18.71 -6.62
N GLN A 178 -10.68 -17.98 -5.79
CA GLN A 178 -11.66 -18.60 -4.90
C GLN A 178 -12.99 -18.76 -5.62
N CYS A 179 -13.50 -19.99 -5.64
CA CYS A 179 -14.83 -20.32 -6.15
C CYS A 179 -15.90 -19.98 -5.11
N GLN A 180 -17.15 -19.82 -5.55
CA GLN A 180 -18.30 -19.47 -4.69
C GLN A 180 -18.52 -20.45 -3.53
N ASP A 181 -18.17 -21.73 -3.71
CA ASP A 181 -18.23 -22.76 -2.67
C ASP A 181 -17.08 -22.69 -1.64
N GLY A 182 -16.18 -21.71 -1.80
CA GLY A 182 -15.01 -21.50 -0.96
C GLY A 182 -13.82 -22.38 -1.32
N THR A 183 -13.86 -23.17 -2.40
CA THR A 183 -12.68 -23.91 -2.88
C THR A 183 -11.69 -22.99 -3.61
N LEU A 184 -10.61 -23.55 -4.15
CA LEU A 184 -9.71 -22.85 -5.06
C LEU A 184 -9.69 -23.61 -6.38
N ALA A 185 -9.77 -22.89 -7.49
CA ALA A 185 -9.59 -23.42 -8.84
C ALA A 185 -8.46 -22.69 -9.55
N ARG A 186 -7.88 -23.33 -10.59
CA ARG A 186 -6.88 -22.70 -11.44
C ARG A 186 -7.56 -21.76 -12.42
N ALA A 187 -6.99 -20.56 -12.62
CA ALA A 187 -7.56 -19.54 -13.51
C ALA A 187 -7.65 -20.00 -14.97
N GLU A 188 -6.80 -20.93 -15.41
CA GLU A 188 -6.88 -21.52 -16.76
C GLU A 188 -8.13 -22.39 -16.99
N PHE A 189 -8.80 -22.81 -15.92
CA PHE A 189 -10.06 -23.56 -15.95
C PHE A 189 -11.25 -22.71 -15.49
N PHE A 190 -11.16 -21.39 -15.67
CA PHE A 190 -12.17 -20.46 -15.20
C PHE A 190 -13.54 -20.73 -15.85
N THR A 191 -14.58 -20.83 -15.02
CA THR A 191 -15.97 -21.10 -15.44
C THR A 191 -16.99 -20.09 -14.93
N HIS A 192 -16.55 -18.87 -14.60
CA HIS A 192 -17.42 -17.82 -14.01
C HIS A 192 -18.06 -18.19 -12.67
N ASP A 193 -17.38 -19.02 -11.88
CA ASP A 193 -17.79 -19.47 -10.55
C ASP A 193 -17.03 -18.75 -9.42
N GLU A 194 -16.43 -17.59 -9.70
CA GLU A 194 -15.69 -16.81 -8.71
C GLU A 194 -16.57 -16.36 -7.53
N ASP A 195 -16.01 -16.38 -6.31
CA ASP A 195 -16.66 -15.85 -5.12
C ASP A 195 -16.61 -14.31 -5.14
N ARG A 196 -17.60 -13.71 -5.81
CA ARG A 196 -17.78 -12.26 -5.89
C ARG A 196 -17.91 -11.63 -4.50
N GLY A 197 -18.54 -12.33 -3.55
CA GLY A 197 -18.66 -11.88 -2.17
C GLY A 197 -17.30 -11.78 -1.46
N TYR A 198 -16.42 -12.74 -1.70
CA TYR A 198 -15.03 -12.69 -1.25
C TYR A 198 -14.26 -11.54 -1.88
N LEU A 199 -14.37 -11.35 -3.19
CA LEU A 199 -13.69 -10.24 -3.87
C LEU A 199 -14.15 -8.88 -3.35
N LEU A 200 -15.45 -8.69 -3.12
CA LEU A 200 -16.00 -7.48 -2.49
C LEU A 200 -15.47 -7.26 -1.07
N ARG A 201 -15.40 -8.33 -0.25
CA ARG A 201 -14.79 -8.27 1.09
C ARG A 201 -13.30 -7.95 1.05
N ARG A 202 -12.62 -8.19 -0.06
CA ARG A 202 -11.19 -7.82 -0.24
C ARG A 202 -11.01 -6.36 -0.64
N VAL A 203 -11.97 -5.75 -1.35
CA VAL A 203 -12.00 -4.28 -1.57
C VAL A 203 -12.25 -3.54 -0.26
N LEU A 204 -13.17 -4.08 0.55
CA LEU A 204 -13.45 -3.63 1.91
C LEU A 204 -12.31 -4.08 2.84
N PHE A 205 -11.17 -3.37 2.85
CA PHE A 205 -10.08 -3.67 3.78
C PHE A 205 -10.63 -3.99 5.18
N PRO A 206 -10.28 -5.15 5.78
CA PRO A 206 -10.89 -5.61 7.03
C PRO A 206 -10.56 -4.73 8.24
N ASP A 207 -9.57 -3.84 8.12
CA ASP A 207 -9.26 -2.86 9.16
C ASP A 207 -10.05 -1.57 8.90
N GLY A 208 -10.91 -1.22 9.87
CA GLY A 208 -11.93 -0.17 9.74
C GLY A 208 -11.43 1.25 9.42
N GLU A 209 -10.12 1.48 9.26
CA GLU A 209 -9.55 2.75 8.80
C GLU A 209 -9.95 3.09 7.37
N PHE A 210 -9.98 2.11 6.45
CA PHE A 210 -10.42 2.38 5.08
C PHE A 210 -11.91 2.74 5.04
N ARG A 211 -12.75 2.04 5.81
CA ARG A 211 -14.17 2.46 6.00
C ARG A 211 -14.32 3.85 6.61
N ARG A 212 -13.36 4.31 7.43
CA ARG A 212 -13.32 5.68 7.99
C ARG A 212 -12.79 6.74 7.02
N LEU A 213 -12.06 6.36 5.98
CA LEU A 213 -11.67 7.24 4.86
C LEU A 213 -12.77 7.37 3.80
N PHE A 214 -13.66 6.38 3.70
CA PHE A 214 -14.82 6.38 2.80
C PHE A 214 -16.21 6.38 3.50
N PRO A 215 -16.46 7.15 4.57
CA PRO A 215 -17.72 7.12 5.30
C PRO A 215 -18.82 8.01 4.67
N VAL A 216 -18.62 8.49 3.43
CA VAL A 216 -19.11 9.79 2.90
C VAL A 216 -18.14 10.91 3.28
N ILE A 217 -17.26 11.26 2.33
CA ILE A 217 -16.57 12.54 2.09
C ILE A 217 -16.42 13.48 3.29
N GLN A 218 -15.18 13.81 3.69
CA GLN A 218 -14.73 15.17 4.09
C GLN A 218 -13.18 15.29 4.17
N PRO A 219 -12.61 16.49 3.93
CA PRO A 219 -11.21 16.75 3.55
C PRO A 219 -10.32 16.96 4.80
N VAL A 220 -9.00 16.79 4.76
CA VAL A 220 -8.02 17.80 4.30
C VAL A 220 -6.68 17.12 4.00
N ALA A 221 -6.08 17.41 2.84
CA ALA A 221 -4.70 17.06 2.52
C ALA A 221 -3.73 18.12 3.07
N ARG A 222 -2.58 17.69 3.62
CA ARG A 222 -1.46 18.55 4.03
C ARG A 222 -0.20 18.07 3.31
N ASP A 223 0.56 19.01 2.76
CA ASP A 223 1.77 18.78 1.96
C ASP A 223 2.90 18.10 2.78
N GLN A 224 3.47 16.98 2.30
CA GLN A 224 4.39 16.12 3.08
C GLN A 224 5.77 15.91 2.42
N LEU A 225 6.85 15.86 3.19
CA LEU A 225 8.22 15.80 2.68
C LEU A 225 9.02 14.57 3.17
N CYS A 226 9.82 14.05 2.22
CA CYS A 226 10.65 12.84 2.22
C CYS A 226 12.08 13.02 2.72
N LEU A 227 12.55 12.21 3.67
CA LEU A 227 13.95 12.14 4.07
C LEU A 227 14.43 10.68 4.16
N PHE A 228 15.62 10.41 3.62
CA PHE A 228 16.37 9.16 3.82
C PHE A 228 17.74 9.47 4.45
#